data_AF-A0A494XLX0-F1
#
_entry.id   AF-A0A494XLX0-F1
#
_cell.length_a   1.000
_cell.length_b   1.000
_cell.length_c   1.000
_cell.angle_alpha   90.00
_cell.angle_beta   90.00
_cell.angle_gamma   90.00
#
_symmetry.space_group_name_H-M   'P 1'
#
loop_
_entity.id
_entity.type
_entity.pdbx_description
1 polymer ?
#
loop_
_entity_poly.entity_id
_entity_poly.type
_entity_poly.pdbx_seq_one_letter_code
_entity_poly.pdbx_strand_id
1 'polypeptide(L)'
;MIRKLGMLALVLAIAGCAQPRTGAEIASGTKTAATVLVERDVPADWKRFVPKKATVSRTQWFGSASPAVLGTFEKPEDLAVITEGMRTAVKINGMLDVAKSEYDLVLEDKDGGSYTFHLWLGGKTGLKGMYMYVSDTGTGYTMNESITDRLRALIHGLRYEPERAKANGDVVNLFGKITNLDRWKKFVENVNEGTRDEAHFTDYTIEGDPIFRDLLYDGQRIEFTYDNSKDAYGTPDKALVFCDGIDFGKTEQGTRYILTGCDRDNPAFNFTVE
;
A
#
# COMPACT_ATOMS: atom_id res chain seq x y z
N MET A 1 75.60 4.78 29.00
CA MET A 1 76.31 4.15 27.87
C MET A 1 75.36 4.02 26.70
N ILE A 2 75.77 4.58 25.54
CA ILE A 2 75.48 4.16 24.14
C ILE A 2 74.00 4.14 23.72
N ARG A 3 73.43 5.11 22.97
CA ARG A 3 73.60 5.61 21.57
C ARG A 3 73.28 4.62 20.42
N LYS A 4 72.28 5.03 19.60
CA LYS A 4 72.08 4.80 18.15
C LYS A 4 71.72 3.35 17.74
N LEU A 5 70.94 3.07 16.70
CA LEU A 5 71.06 3.54 15.31
C LEU A 5 69.76 3.19 14.53
N GLY A 6 69.28 4.09 13.68
CA GLY A 6 68.23 3.75 12.70
C GLY A 6 68.81 3.07 11.46
N MET A 7 67.95 2.41 10.68
CA MET A 7 68.20 2.27 9.24
C MET A 7 66.90 2.12 8.46
N LEU A 8 66.79 3.00 7.47
CA LEU A 8 65.81 3.09 6.41
C LEU A 8 66.05 1.95 5.40
N ALA A 9 64.99 1.28 4.95
CA ALA A 9 65.02 0.46 3.74
C ALA A 9 63.76 0.72 2.91
N LEU A 10 63.96 1.52 1.86
CA LEU A 10 63.10 1.73 0.72
C LEU A 10 63.45 0.65 -0.32
N VAL A 11 62.46 0.08 -1.03
CA VAL A 11 62.39 -0.04 -2.51
C VAL A 11 61.44 -1.16 -3.01
N LEU A 12 60.48 -0.70 -3.82
CA LEU A 12 59.74 -1.28 -4.96
C LEU A 12 58.99 -2.63 -4.84
N ALA A 13 57.66 -2.54 -5.00
CA ALA A 13 56.84 -3.59 -5.61
C ALA A 13 56.02 -3.01 -6.77
N ILE A 14 55.88 -3.83 -7.80
CA ILE A 14 55.62 -3.49 -9.20
C ILE A 14 54.11 -3.52 -9.44
N ALA A 15 53.60 -2.58 -10.25
CA ALA A 15 52.22 -2.57 -10.72
C ALA A 15 51.96 -3.76 -11.66
N GLY A 16 50.84 -4.47 -11.45
CA GLY A 16 50.36 -5.53 -12.34
C GLY A 16 48.85 -5.69 -12.21
N CYS A 17 48.15 -5.46 -13.33
CA CYS A 17 46.70 -5.33 -13.45
C CYS A 17 45.90 -6.57 -13.01
N ALA A 18 44.79 -6.35 -12.29
CA ALA A 18 43.76 -7.36 -12.06
C ALA A 18 42.68 -7.28 -13.15
N GLN A 19 42.40 -8.41 -13.80
CA GLN A 19 41.22 -8.62 -14.65
C GLN A 19 40.19 -9.51 -13.93
N PRO A 20 38.89 -9.39 -14.28
CA PRO A 20 37.78 -9.89 -13.48
C PRO A 20 37.47 -11.37 -13.74
N ARG A 21 36.97 -12.08 -12.71
CA ARG A 21 36.43 -13.43 -12.84
C ARG A 21 34.93 -13.41 -13.09
N THR A 22 34.56 -14.24 -14.05
CA THR A 22 33.27 -14.49 -14.69
C THR A 22 32.16 -14.95 -13.76
N GLY A 23 30.94 -14.52 -14.08
CA GLY A 23 29.70 -14.83 -13.37
C GLY A 23 29.27 -16.29 -13.47
N ALA A 24 28.58 -16.73 -12.42
CA ALA A 24 27.79 -17.94 -12.39
C ALA A 24 26.35 -17.62 -12.82
N GLU A 25 25.86 -18.37 -13.80
CA GLU A 25 24.48 -18.47 -14.24
C GLU A 25 23.56 -18.89 -13.09
N ILE A 26 22.47 -18.15 -12.85
CA ILE A 26 21.34 -18.61 -12.03
C ILE A 26 20.20 -18.95 -12.98
N ALA A 27 19.71 -20.19 -12.81
CA ALA A 27 18.73 -20.86 -13.65
C ALA A 27 17.40 -20.10 -13.77
N SER A 28 16.88 -20.14 -14.99
CA SER A 28 15.58 -19.64 -15.44
C SER A 28 14.42 -20.37 -14.76
N GLY A 29 13.72 -19.67 -13.85
CA GLY A 29 12.35 -19.98 -13.46
C GLY A 29 11.36 -19.31 -14.41
N THR A 30 10.42 -20.10 -14.93
CA THR A 30 9.36 -19.70 -15.86
C THR A 30 8.57 -18.50 -15.35
N LYS A 31 8.79 -17.32 -15.93
CA LYS A 31 7.93 -16.15 -15.73
C LYS A 31 6.75 -16.24 -16.69
N THR A 32 5.56 -16.45 -16.16
CA THR A 32 4.31 -16.05 -16.82
C THR A 32 4.43 -14.57 -17.14
N ALA A 33 4.36 -14.20 -18.42
CA ALA A 33 4.46 -12.81 -18.86
C ALA A 33 3.20 -12.05 -18.43
N ALA A 34 3.22 -11.46 -17.23
CA ALA A 34 2.36 -10.33 -16.95
C ALA A 34 2.77 -9.22 -17.93
N THR A 35 1.84 -8.75 -18.75
CA THR A 35 2.06 -7.57 -19.60
C THR A 35 2.45 -6.42 -18.68
N VAL A 36 3.73 -6.05 -18.68
CA VAL A 36 4.22 -4.92 -17.89
C VAL A 36 3.69 -3.66 -18.57
N LEU A 37 2.69 -3.03 -17.94
CA LEU A 37 2.23 -1.71 -18.37
C LEU A 37 3.37 -0.72 -18.16
N VAL A 38 3.64 0.10 -19.18
CA VAL A 38 4.63 1.17 -19.05
C VAL A 38 3.96 2.34 -18.33
N GLU A 39 4.40 2.57 -17.09
CA GLU A 39 4.02 3.77 -16.34
C GLU A 39 4.58 5.01 -17.04
N ARG A 40 3.73 6.02 -17.23
CA ARG A 40 4.05 7.21 -18.01
C ARG A 40 4.55 8.36 -17.14
N ASP A 41 5.39 9.19 -17.75
CA ASP A 41 5.82 10.48 -17.19
C ASP A 41 4.62 11.43 -17.02
N VAL A 42 4.67 12.24 -15.96
CA VAL A 42 3.55 13.05 -15.47
C VAL A 42 3.81 14.54 -15.73
N PRO A 43 2.78 15.38 -15.94
CA PRO A 43 1.34 15.08 -15.91
C PRO A 43 0.82 14.44 -17.20
N ALA A 44 -0.34 13.79 -17.11
CA ALA A 44 -0.99 13.14 -18.25
C ALA A 44 -1.44 14.14 -19.33
N ASP A 45 -1.21 13.80 -20.60
CA ASP A 45 -1.89 14.48 -21.72
C ASP A 45 -3.35 14.01 -21.81
N TRP A 46 -4.20 14.62 -20.98
CA TRP A 46 -5.60 14.27 -20.83
C TRP A 46 -6.43 14.40 -22.11
N LYS A 47 -5.96 15.16 -23.11
CA LYS A 47 -6.63 15.29 -24.41
C LYS A 47 -6.46 14.03 -25.26
N ARG A 48 -5.33 13.36 -25.13
CA ARG A 48 -5.01 12.12 -25.87
C ARG A 48 -5.34 10.87 -25.08
N PHE A 49 -5.36 10.97 -23.75
CA PHE A 49 -5.68 9.85 -22.88
C PHE A 49 -7.13 9.38 -23.05
N VAL A 50 -7.28 8.09 -23.39
CA VAL A 50 -8.58 7.41 -23.46
C VAL A 50 -8.53 6.21 -22.51
N PRO A 51 -9.20 6.27 -21.34
CA PRO A 51 -9.16 5.16 -20.39
C PRO A 51 -9.87 3.94 -20.99
N LYS A 52 -9.26 2.76 -20.85
CA LYS A 52 -9.94 1.47 -21.09
C LYS A 52 -10.33 0.76 -19.80
N LYS A 53 -9.60 1.03 -18.72
CA LYS A 53 -9.76 0.36 -17.43
C LYS A 53 -9.23 1.24 -16.31
N ALA A 54 -9.94 1.25 -15.20
CA ALA A 54 -9.48 1.78 -13.93
C ALA A 54 -9.37 0.63 -12.93
N THR A 55 -8.26 0.56 -12.20
CA THR A 55 -8.06 -0.36 -11.09
C THR A 55 -7.91 0.46 -9.82
N VAL A 56 -8.66 0.12 -8.78
CA VAL A 56 -8.61 0.78 -7.48
C VAL A 56 -8.10 -0.21 -6.45
N SER A 57 -7.19 0.24 -5.59
CA SER A 57 -6.67 -0.48 -4.43
C SER A 57 -6.76 0.41 -3.19
N ARG A 58 -6.72 -0.18 -1.99
CA ARG A 58 -6.53 0.59 -0.75
C ARG A 58 -5.05 0.95 -0.66
N THR A 59 -4.70 2.21 -0.38
CA THR A 59 -3.28 2.60 -0.32
C THR A 59 -2.59 1.89 0.84
N GLN A 60 -1.49 1.23 0.53
CA GLN A 60 -0.59 0.63 1.52
C GLN A 60 0.58 1.58 1.78
N TRP A 61 1.38 1.85 0.75
CA TRP A 61 2.57 2.68 0.86
C TRP A 61 2.54 3.85 -0.09
N PHE A 62 3.17 4.94 0.33
CA PHE A 62 3.38 6.10 -0.51
C PHE A 62 4.49 5.84 -1.54
N GLY A 63 4.33 6.31 -2.77
CA GLY A 63 5.28 6.13 -3.87
C GLY A 63 5.14 4.82 -4.66
N SER A 64 4.11 4.00 -4.38
CA SER A 64 3.76 2.83 -5.18
C SER A 64 2.26 2.55 -5.11
N ALA A 65 1.68 2.00 -6.18
CA ALA A 65 0.32 1.45 -6.09
C ALA A 65 0.32 0.11 -5.36
N SER A 66 -0.65 -0.06 -4.47
CA SER A 66 -0.96 -1.33 -3.83
C SER A 66 -1.37 -2.39 -4.86
N PRO A 67 -0.74 -3.60 -4.84
CA PRO A 67 -1.15 -4.71 -5.68
C PRO A 67 -2.46 -5.36 -5.22
N ALA A 68 -2.94 -5.06 -4.00
CA ALA A 68 -4.17 -5.60 -3.45
C ALA A 68 -5.40 -4.87 -4.03
N VAL A 69 -5.82 -5.31 -5.22
CA VAL A 69 -6.93 -4.72 -5.98
C VAL A 69 -8.23 -4.80 -5.17
N LEU A 70 -8.83 -3.64 -4.89
CA LEU A 70 -10.18 -3.52 -4.34
C LEU A 70 -11.22 -3.82 -5.42
N GLY A 71 -11.05 -3.24 -6.60
CA GLY A 71 -11.92 -3.50 -7.76
C GLY A 71 -11.51 -2.76 -9.01
N THR A 72 -12.29 -2.94 -10.07
CA THR A 72 -12.00 -2.41 -11.40
C THR A 72 -13.23 -1.83 -12.06
N PHE A 73 -13.04 -0.81 -12.89
CA PHE A 73 -14.09 -0.22 -13.73
C PHE A 73 -13.67 -0.28 -15.21
N GLU A 74 -14.57 -0.75 -16.05
CA GLU A 74 -14.38 -0.83 -17.51
C GLU A 74 -15.54 -0.20 -18.28
N LYS A 75 -16.64 0.12 -17.59
CA LYS A 75 -17.82 0.73 -18.21
C LYS A 75 -17.53 2.19 -18.59
N PRO A 76 -17.90 2.64 -19.80
CA PRO A 76 -17.64 4.01 -20.24
C PRO A 76 -18.16 5.09 -19.29
N GLU A 77 -19.33 4.89 -18.67
CA GLU A 77 -19.94 5.82 -17.72
C GLU A 77 -19.11 5.97 -16.42
N ASP A 78 -18.58 4.87 -15.90
CA ASP A 78 -17.75 4.87 -14.69
C ASP A 78 -16.39 5.52 -14.99
N LEU A 79 -15.78 5.16 -16.12
CA LEU A 79 -14.53 5.74 -16.58
C LEU A 79 -14.65 7.24 -16.87
N ALA A 80 -15.82 7.70 -17.34
CA ALA A 80 -16.09 9.11 -17.55
C ALA A 80 -16.10 9.89 -16.24
N VAL A 81 -16.75 9.38 -15.18
CA VAL A 81 -16.72 10.01 -13.84
C VAL A 81 -15.29 10.11 -13.32
N ILE A 82 -14.54 9.02 -13.39
CA ILE A 82 -13.15 8.98 -12.89
C ILE A 82 -12.30 9.99 -13.64
N THR A 83 -12.33 9.99 -14.98
CA THR A 83 -11.50 10.89 -15.77
C THR A 83 -11.94 12.35 -15.75
N GLU A 84 -13.24 12.64 -15.56
CA GLU A 84 -13.74 13.99 -15.33
C GLU A 84 -13.09 14.62 -14.09
N GLY A 85 -12.99 13.86 -12.99
CA GLY A 85 -12.31 14.30 -11.77
C GLY A 85 -10.86 14.69 -12.03
N MET A 86 -10.12 13.82 -12.71
CA MET A 86 -8.70 14.06 -12.99
C MET A 86 -8.49 15.23 -13.97
N ARG A 87 -9.34 15.37 -14.98
CA ARG A 87 -9.26 16.41 -16.02
C ARG A 87 -9.57 17.81 -15.52
N THR A 88 -10.50 17.92 -14.59
CA THR A 88 -10.99 19.20 -14.06
C THR A 88 -10.24 19.64 -12.82
N ALA A 89 -9.35 18.80 -12.29
CA ALA A 89 -8.58 19.11 -11.09
C ALA A 89 -7.62 20.28 -11.33
N VAL A 90 -7.47 21.10 -10.29
CA VAL A 90 -6.59 22.28 -10.30
C VAL A 90 -5.34 21.95 -9.53
N LYS A 91 -4.17 22.25 -10.11
CA LYS A 91 -2.88 22.08 -9.44
C LYS A 91 -2.86 22.88 -8.12
N ILE A 92 -2.43 22.23 -7.04
CA ILE A 92 -2.23 22.89 -5.74
C ILE A 92 -0.86 23.58 -5.77
N ASN A 93 -0.82 24.84 -5.32
CA ASN A 93 0.42 25.61 -5.21
C ASN A 93 0.99 25.50 -3.79
N GLY A 94 2.30 25.29 -3.70
CA GLY A 94 3.03 25.21 -2.42
C GLY A 94 3.50 23.80 -2.10
N MET A 95 4.15 23.66 -0.95
CA MET A 95 4.56 22.36 -0.42
C MET A 95 3.34 21.66 0.19
N LEU A 96 3.23 20.36 -0.06
CA LEU A 96 2.16 19.53 0.47
C LEU A 96 2.73 18.66 1.58
N ASP A 97 2.15 18.81 2.77
CA ASP A 97 2.33 17.91 3.91
C ASP A 97 1.00 17.20 4.12
N VAL A 98 0.92 15.95 3.64
CA VAL A 98 -0.33 15.20 3.51
C VAL A 98 -0.20 13.85 4.22
N ALA A 99 -1.30 13.43 4.84
CA ALA A 99 -1.41 12.08 5.37
C ALA A 99 -1.47 11.04 4.24
N LYS A 100 -1.33 9.75 4.59
CA LYS A 100 -1.52 8.63 3.66
C LYS A 100 -2.88 8.73 2.94
N SER A 101 -2.89 8.45 1.64
CA SER A 101 -4.12 8.41 0.84
C SER A 101 -5.03 7.25 1.21
N GLU A 102 -6.30 7.35 0.81
CA GLU A 102 -7.29 6.29 1.04
C GLU A 102 -7.19 5.21 -0.05
N TYR A 103 -6.93 5.63 -1.30
CA TYR A 103 -6.92 4.74 -2.45
C TYR A 103 -5.73 5.01 -3.37
N ASP A 104 -5.30 3.95 -4.03
CA ASP A 104 -4.50 4.05 -5.24
C ASP A 104 -5.39 3.80 -6.46
N LEU A 105 -5.18 4.57 -7.52
CA LEU A 105 -5.91 4.45 -8.77
C LEU A 105 -4.91 4.23 -9.91
N VAL A 106 -5.06 3.14 -10.65
CA VAL A 106 -4.33 2.89 -11.90
C VAL A 106 -5.30 3.09 -13.06
N LEU A 107 -5.00 4.02 -13.96
CA LEU A 107 -5.74 4.24 -15.19
C LEU A 107 -4.95 3.72 -16.38
N GLU A 108 -5.47 2.68 -17.03
CA GLU A 108 -4.88 2.10 -18.23
C GLU A 108 -5.45 2.76 -19.49
N ASP A 109 -4.56 3.11 -20.41
CA ASP A 109 -4.90 3.63 -21.73
C ASP A 109 -5.20 2.47 -22.71
N LYS A 110 -6.08 2.74 -23.69
CA LYS A 110 -6.28 1.85 -24.84
C LYS A 110 -4.98 1.58 -25.62
N ASP A 111 -4.06 2.55 -25.63
CA ASP A 111 -2.82 2.49 -26.41
C ASP A 111 -1.63 1.89 -25.64
N GLY A 112 -1.86 1.29 -24.46
CA GLY A 112 -0.86 0.45 -23.78
C GLY A 112 0.08 1.14 -22.78
N GLY A 113 -0.34 2.26 -22.16
CA GLY A 113 0.35 2.84 -21.00
C GLY A 113 -0.59 3.06 -19.83
N SER A 114 -0.05 3.42 -18.67
CA SER A 114 -0.85 3.67 -17.46
C SER A 114 -0.39 4.91 -16.69
N TYR A 115 -1.33 5.50 -15.95
CA TYR A 115 -1.04 6.49 -14.92
C TYR A 115 -1.49 5.95 -13.58
N THR A 116 -0.67 6.17 -12.56
CA THR A 116 -0.93 5.74 -11.19
C THR A 116 -1.07 6.95 -10.29
N PHE A 117 -2.07 6.93 -9.42
CA PHE A 117 -2.40 8.05 -8.55
C PHE A 117 -2.62 7.60 -7.11
N HIS A 118 -2.13 8.40 -6.16
CA HIS A 118 -2.64 8.40 -4.79
C HIS A 118 -3.86 9.31 -4.71
N LEU A 119 -4.93 8.87 -4.04
CA LEU A 119 -6.24 9.51 -4.07
C LEU A 119 -6.80 9.72 -2.67
N TRP A 120 -7.13 10.98 -2.37
CA TRP A 120 -7.82 11.42 -1.16
C TRP A 120 -9.22 11.91 -1.56
N LEU A 121 -10.25 11.22 -1.11
CA LEU A 121 -11.65 11.59 -1.33
C LEU A 121 -12.31 12.07 -0.03
N GLY A 122 -11.76 11.71 1.13
CA GLY A 122 -12.37 12.00 2.43
C GLY A 122 -13.60 11.14 2.72
N GLY A 123 -13.99 11.07 3.98
CA GLY A 123 -15.07 10.19 4.45
C GLY A 123 -16.49 10.75 4.42
N LYS A 124 -16.70 11.98 3.95
CA LYS A 124 -18.02 12.66 3.96
C LYS A 124 -18.26 13.45 2.68
N THR A 125 -19.52 13.63 2.33
CA THR A 125 -19.94 14.44 1.17
C THR A 125 -19.61 15.92 1.36
N GLY A 126 -19.52 16.66 0.24
CA GLY A 126 -19.19 18.09 0.26
C GLY A 126 -17.72 18.41 0.56
N LEU A 127 -16.84 17.41 0.53
CA LEU A 127 -15.39 17.61 0.66
C LEU A 127 -14.74 17.62 -0.72
N LYS A 128 -13.77 18.51 -0.91
CA LYS A 128 -12.88 18.47 -2.07
C LYS A 128 -11.93 17.28 -1.94
N GLY A 129 -11.80 16.53 -3.01
CA GLY A 129 -10.78 15.49 -3.12
C GLY A 129 -9.47 16.05 -3.62
N MET A 130 -8.46 15.20 -3.58
CA MET A 130 -7.13 15.47 -4.11
C MET A 130 -6.58 14.18 -4.71
N TYR A 131 -5.72 14.32 -5.72
CA TYR A 131 -4.83 13.24 -6.11
C TYR A 131 -3.40 13.74 -6.27
N MET A 132 -2.47 12.81 -6.23
CA MET A 132 -1.08 12.97 -6.64
C MET A 132 -0.74 11.86 -7.62
N TYR A 133 0.24 12.10 -8.48
CA TYR A 133 0.82 10.99 -9.23
C TYR A 133 1.73 10.19 -8.31
N VAL A 134 1.74 8.86 -8.43
CA VAL A 134 2.67 8.02 -7.68
C VAL A 134 4.13 8.33 -8.03
N SER A 135 4.38 8.67 -9.29
CA SER A 135 5.70 9.08 -9.79
C SER A 135 6.09 10.53 -9.48
N ASP A 136 5.15 11.37 -9.01
CA ASP A 136 5.40 12.74 -8.54
C ASP A 136 4.50 13.05 -7.35
N THR A 137 4.98 12.64 -6.17
CA THR A 137 4.31 12.86 -4.90
C THR A 137 4.49 14.28 -4.34
N GLY A 138 5.29 15.12 -5.02
CA GLY A 138 5.46 16.53 -4.67
C GLY A 138 4.35 17.43 -5.23
N THR A 139 3.60 16.96 -6.22
CA THR A 139 2.56 17.74 -6.91
C THR A 139 1.16 17.16 -6.69
N GLY A 140 0.34 17.89 -5.96
CA GLY A 140 -1.08 17.58 -5.77
C GLY A 140 -2.01 18.35 -6.70
N TYR A 141 -3.17 17.75 -6.97
CA TYR A 141 -4.25 18.31 -7.77
C TYR A 141 -5.55 18.17 -6.99
N THR A 142 -6.29 19.26 -6.82
CA THR A 142 -7.57 19.24 -6.09
C THR A 142 -8.75 19.16 -7.04
N MET A 143 -9.70 18.29 -6.70
CA MET A 143 -10.98 18.12 -7.39
C MET A 143 -12.07 18.93 -6.71
N ASN A 144 -13.12 19.30 -7.44
CA ASN A 144 -14.28 19.94 -6.83
C ASN A 144 -15.12 18.93 -6.01
N GLU A 145 -15.98 19.44 -5.13
CA GLU A 145 -16.79 18.63 -4.20
C GLU A 145 -17.73 17.67 -4.94
N SER A 146 -18.44 18.15 -5.96
CA SER A 146 -19.42 17.35 -6.71
C SER A 146 -18.80 16.14 -7.40
N ILE A 147 -17.66 16.31 -8.06
CA ILE A 147 -16.98 15.19 -8.73
C ILE A 147 -16.33 14.25 -7.71
N THR A 148 -15.85 14.79 -6.59
CA THR A 148 -15.30 13.99 -5.48
C THR A 148 -16.38 13.09 -4.89
N ASP A 149 -17.59 13.63 -4.66
CA ASP A 149 -18.72 12.86 -4.13
C ASP A 149 -19.15 11.75 -5.08
N ARG A 150 -19.20 12.02 -6.39
CA ARG A 150 -19.48 11.01 -7.42
C ARG A 150 -18.41 9.91 -7.45
N LEU A 151 -17.13 10.28 -7.41
CA LEU A 151 -16.03 9.33 -7.40
C LEU A 151 -16.01 8.47 -6.12
N ARG A 152 -16.28 9.09 -4.96
CA ARG A 152 -16.40 8.38 -3.68
C ARG A 152 -17.53 7.37 -3.72
N ALA A 153 -18.71 7.76 -4.20
CA ALA A 153 -19.85 6.86 -4.32
C ALA A 153 -19.53 5.67 -5.25
N LEU A 154 -18.84 5.93 -6.36
CA LEU A 154 -18.43 4.91 -7.31
C LEU A 154 -17.48 3.87 -6.69
N ILE A 155 -16.42 4.31 -6.00
CA ILE A 155 -15.47 3.42 -5.31
C ILE A 155 -16.12 2.72 -4.11
N HIS A 156 -16.98 3.41 -3.38
CA HIS A 156 -17.69 2.84 -2.25
C HIS A 156 -18.63 1.71 -2.69
N GLY A 157 -19.23 1.80 -3.89
CA GLY A 157 -20.04 0.74 -4.49
C GLY A 157 -19.28 -0.52 -4.94
N LEU A 158 -17.95 -0.54 -4.90
CA LEU A 158 -17.16 -1.74 -5.16
C LEU A 158 -17.37 -2.77 -4.04
N ARG A 159 -17.79 -3.97 -4.42
CA ARG A 159 -17.83 -5.14 -3.53
C ARG A 159 -16.45 -5.77 -3.40
N TYR A 160 -16.09 -6.17 -2.18
CA TYR A 160 -14.82 -6.82 -1.87
C TYR A 160 -15.07 -8.17 -1.23
N GLU A 161 -15.31 -9.17 -2.07
CA GLU A 161 -15.72 -10.52 -1.66
C GLU A 161 -14.57 -11.30 -0.99
N PRO A 162 -14.87 -12.27 -0.09
CA PRO A 162 -13.86 -13.05 0.60
C PRO A 162 -12.84 -13.74 -0.32
N GLU A 163 -13.27 -14.17 -1.51
CA GLU A 163 -12.35 -14.78 -2.50
C GLU A 163 -11.33 -13.79 -3.04
N ARG A 164 -11.72 -12.52 -3.24
CA ARG A 164 -10.79 -11.48 -3.66
C ARG A 164 -9.84 -11.10 -2.53
N ALA A 165 -10.34 -10.97 -1.30
CA ALA A 165 -9.50 -10.73 -0.13
C ALA A 165 -8.44 -11.82 0.04
N LYS A 166 -8.84 -13.10 -0.06
CA LYS A 166 -7.90 -14.23 -0.04
C LYS A 166 -6.86 -14.16 -1.16
N ALA A 167 -7.29 -13.85 -2.39
CA ALA A 167 -6.40 -13.73 -3.54
C ALA A 167 -5.41 -12.56 -3.42
N ASN A 168 -5.79 -11.49 -2.72
CA ASN A 168 -4.93 -10.36 -2.41
C ASN A 168 -3.94 -10.65 -1.26
N GLY A 169 -4.05 -11.81 -0.61
CA GLY A 169 -3.18 -12.20 0.51
C GLY A 169 -3.67 -11.70 1.87
N ASP A 170 -4.90 -11.19 1.97
CA ASP A 170 -5.47 -10.78 3.23
C ASP A 170 -5.64 -11.99 4.17
N VAL A 171 -5.40 -11.78 5.46
CA VAL A 171 -5.83 -12.68 6.53
C VAL A 171 -7.34 -12.52 6.67
N VAL A 172 -8.07 -13.41 6.01
CA VAL A 172 -9.54 -13.33 5.95
C VAL A 172 -10.16 -14.11 7.09
N ASN A 173 -11.05 -13.45 7.83
CA ASN A 173 -11.86 -14.05 8.88
C ASN A 173 -13.34 -14.07 8.44
N LEU A 174 -13.83 -15.26 8.11
CA LEU A 174 -15.22 -15.48 7.76
C LEU A 174 -15.91 -16.24 8.90
N PHE A 175 -16.49 -15.49 9.83
CA PHE A 175 -17.20 -16.03 11.00
C PHE A 175 -16.36 -17.01 11.85
N GLY A 176 -15.10 -16.64 12.13
CA GLY A 176 -14.15 -17.46 12.89
C GLY A 176 -13.33 -18.41 12.01
N LYS A 177 -13.70 -18.60 10.74
CA LYS A 177 -12.88 -19.36 9.80
C LYS A 177 -11.80 -18.45 9.20
N ILE A 178 -10.58 -18.59 9.72
CA ILE A 178 -9.41 -17.81 9.28
C ILE A 178 -8.72 -18.49 8.10
N THR A 179 -8.27 -17.71 7.12
CA THR A 179 -7.44 -18.14 5.99
C THR A 179 -6.22 -17.23 5.82
N ASN A 180 -5.20 -17.67 5.07
CA ASN A 180 -3.91 -16.99 4.90
C ASN A 180 -3.19 -16.69 6.24
N LEU A 181 -3.34 -17.56 7.23
CA LEU A 181 -2.74 -17.38 8.55
C LEU A 181 -1.20 -17.36 8.51
N ASP A 182 -0.59 -18.00 7.52
CA ASP A 182 0.84 -17.93 7.23
C ASP A 182 1.31 -16.50 6.94
N ARG A 183 0.48 -15.66 6.29
CA ARG A 183 0.77 -14.24 6.08
C ARG A 183 0.95 -13.49 7.40
N TRP A 184 0.05 -13.75 8.36
CA TRP A 184 0.13 -13.18 9.71
C TRP A 184 1.40 -13.61 10.43
N LYS A 185 1.70 -14.91 10.43
CA LYS A 185 2.91 -15.45 11.08
C LYS A 185 4.16 -14.79 10.51
N LYS A 186 4.24 -14.67 9.19
CA LYS A 186 5.37 -14.02 8.53
C LYS A 186 5.50 -12.54 8.89
N PHE A 187 4.38 -11.82 8.98
CA PHE A 187 4.38 -10.43 9.43
C PHE A 187 4.95 -10.28 10.84
N VAL A 188 4.49 -11.11 11.80
CA VAL A 188 5.00 -11.08 13.18
C VAL A 188 6.51 -11.38 13.24
N GLU A 189 6.98 -12.38 12.48
CA GLU A 189 8.41 -12.68 12.35
C GLU A 189 9.19 -11.47 11.83
N ASN A 190 8.72 -10.86 10.73
CA ASN A 190 9.39 -9.71 10.13
C ASN A 190 9.43 -8.50 11.06
N VAL A 191 8.34 -8.22 11.80
CA VAL A 191 8.31 -7.17 12.83
C VAL A 191 9.37 -7.43 13.91
N ASN A 192 9.47 -8.66 14.41
CA ASN A 192 10.47 -9.02 15.42
C ASN A 192 11.91 -8.92 14.91
N GLU A 193 12.11 -9.10 13.61
CA GLU A 193 13.41 -8.97 12.94
C GLU A 193 13.73 -7.52 12.50
N GLY A 194 12.81 -6.56 12.71
CA GLY A 194 12.98 -5.19 12.23
C GLY A 194 12.86 -5.04 10.71
N THR A 195 12.26 -6.02 10.04
CA THR A 195 12.08 -6.04 8.58
C THR A 195 10.74 -5.42 8.22
N ARG A 196 10.78 -4.37 7.39
CA ARG A 196 9.57 -3.72 6.84
C ARG A 196 8.64 -4.75 6.21
N ASP A 197 7.38 -4.74 6.62
CA ASP A 197 6.35 -5.65 6.11
C ASP A 197 4.95 -5.09 6.36
N GLU A 198 3.93 -5.76 5.84
CA GLU A 198 2.51 -5.42 6.03
C GLU A 198 1.67 -6.63 6.41
N ALA A 199 0.48 -6.43 6.97
CA ALA A 199 -0.53 -7.47 7.07
C ALA A 199 -1.90 -6.83 6.91
N HIS A 200 -2.73 -7.42 6.05
CA HIS A 200 -4.09 -6.96 5.80
C HIS A 200 -5.05 -7.96 6.37
N PHE A 201 -5.95 -7.51 7.24
CA PHE A 201 -7.06 -8.31 7.72
C PHE A 201 -8.33 -7.79 7.09
N THR A 202 -9.15 -8.74 6.64
CA THR A 202 -10.51 -8.47 6.21
C THR A 202 -11.46 -9.41 6.95
N ASP A 203 -12.20 -8.85 7.90
CA ASP A 203 -13.29 -9.53 8.57
C ASP A 203 -14.59 -9.27 7.80
N TYR A 204 -15.52 -10.23 7.82
CA TYR A 204 -16.82 -10.08 7.18
C TYR A 204 -17.95 -10.08 8.18
N THR A 205 -18.88 -9.12 8.05
CA THR A 205 -20.15 -9.12 8.77
C THR A 205 -21.05 -10.26 8.29
N ILE A 206 -22.15 -10.54 8.99
CA ILE A 206 -23.11 -11.59 8.61
C ILE A 206 -23.81 -11.27 7.28
N GLU A 207 -23.90 -9.99 6.94
CA GLU A 207 -24.41 -9.45 5.68
C GLU A 207 -23.39 -9.54 4.54
N GLY A 208 -22.12 -9.81 4.87
CA GLY A 208 -21.02 -9.95 3.91
C GLY A 208 -20.26 -8.66 3.64
N ASP A 209 -20.41 -7.63 4.48
CA ASP A 209 -19.67 -6.39 4.34
C ASP A 209 -18.27 -6.52 4.95
N PRO A 210 -17.22 -6.02 4.26
CA PRO A 210 -15.85 -6.11 4.74
C PRO A 210 -15.53 -5.03 5.79
N ILE A 211 -14.81 -5.44 6.83
CA ILE A 211 -14.16 -4.58 7.82
C ILE A 211 -12.66 -4.76 7.66
N PHE A 212 -11.95 -3.66 7.41
CA PHE A 212 -10.52 -3.68 7.17
C PHE A 212 -9.71 -3.36 8.41
N ARG A 213 -8.63 -4.10 8.61
CA ARG A 213 -7.65 -3.91 9.67
C ARG A 213 -6.24 -4.08 9.07
N ASP A 214 -5.60 -2.98 8.71
CA ASP A 214 -4.27 -3.02 8.10
C ASP A 214 -3.18 -2.72 9.13
N LEU A 215 -2.06 -3.41 9.01
CA LEU A 215 -0.85 -3.18 9.77
C LEU A 215 0.30 -2.96 8.79
N LEU A 216 0.95 -1.80 8.87
CA LEU A 216 2.10 -1.46 8.04
C LEU A 216 3.29 -1.19 8.96
N TYR A 217 4.28 -2.08 8.94
CA TYR A 217 5.48 -1.92 9.73
C TYR A 217 6.59 -1.34 8.86
N ASP A 218 7.08 -0.16 9.20
CA ASP A 218 8.10 0.54 8.40
C ASP A 218 9.55 0.14 8.74
N GLY A 219 9.73 -0.81 9.65
CA GLY A 219 11.02 -1.18 10.25
C GLY A 219 11.27 -0.54 11.62
N GLN A 220 10.37 0.33 12.07
CA GLN A 220 10.45 1.01 13.38
C GLN A 220 9.10 1.01 14.10
N ARG A 221 8.03 1.46 13.45
CA ARG A 221 6.67 1.53 14.01
C ARG A 221 5.66 0.83 13.12
N ILE A 222 4.61 0.33 13.74
CA ILE A 222 3.44 -0.25 13.10
C ILE A 222 2.38 0.83 12.98
N GLU A 223 2.02 1.17 11.76
CA GLU A 223 0.81 1.92 11.46
C GLU A 223 -0.37 0.95 11.38
N PHE A 224 -1.29 1.04 12.35
CA PHE A 224 -2.54 0.29 12.38
C PHE A 224 -3.70 1.16 11.88
N THR A 225 -4.41 0.68 10.85
CA THR A 225 -5.62 1.31 10.34
C THR A 225 -6.82 0.38 10.53
N TYR A 226 -7.89 0.89 11.16
CA TYR A 226 -9.21 0.26 11.18
C TYR A 226 -10.15 1.04 10.27
N ASP A 227 -10.92 0.34 9.43
CA ASP A 227 -11.90 0.95 8.53
C ASP A 227 -13.09 0.01 8.31
N ASN A 228 -14.24 0.34 8.91
CA ASN A 228 -15.52 -0.35 8.66
C ASN A 228 -16.43 0.44 7.72
N SER A 229 -15.92 1.42 6.96
CA SER A 229 -16.76 2.32 6.16
C SER A 229 -17.56 1.63 5.06
N LYS A 230 -17.29 0.34 4.76
CA LYS A 230 -18.07 -0.51 3.85
C LYS A 230 -19.14 -1.37 4.54
N ASP A 231 -19.18 -1.39 5.87
CA ASP A 231 -20.27 -1.97 6.65
C ASP A 231 -21.50 -1.05 6.58
N ALA A 232 -22.53 -1.48 5.87
CA ALA A 232 -23.73 -0.68 5.65
C ALA A 232 -24.61 -0.53 6.90
N TYR A 233 -24.46 -1.43 7.88
CA TYR A 233 -25.28 -1.48 9.10
C TYR A 233 -24.50 -1.05 10.35
N GLY A 234 -23.18 -1.06 10.28
CA GLY A 234 -22.29 -0.51 11.30
C GLY A 234 -22.35 1.02 11.40
N THR A 235 -21.95 1.55 12.55
CA THR A 235 -21.61 2.98 12.64
C THR A 235 -20.27 3.18 11.94
N PRO A 236 -20.18 4.03 10.89
CA PRO A 236 -18.92 4.26 10.20
C PRO A 236 -17.87 4.83 11.14
N ASP A 237 -16.73 4.16 11.19
CA ASP A 237 -15.57 4.48 11.99
C ASP A 237 -14.29 4.20 11.19
N LYS A 238 -13.32 5.09 11.38
CA LYS A 238 -11.97 4.95 10.84
C LYS A 238 -10.99 5.39 11.90
N ALA A 239 -10.05 4.51 12.24
CA ALA A 239 -9.02 4.81 13.21
C ALA A 239 -7.63 4.59 12.61
N LEU A 240 -6.70 5.46 12.99
CA LEU A 240 -5.28 5.38 12.69
C LEU A 240 -4.52 5.48 14.01
N VAL A 241 -3.70 4.47 14.29
CA VAL A 241 -2.88 4.40 15.51
C VAL A 241 -1.48 3.93 15.11
N PHE A 242 -0.45 4.56 15.65
CA PHE A 242 0.92 4.07 15.52
C PHE A 242 1.30 3.34 16.81
N CYS A 243 1.98 2.21 16.66
CA CYS A 243 2.38 1.32 17.74
C CYS A 243 3.84 0.90 17.56
N ASP A 244 4.50 0.52 18.65
CA ASP A 244 5.93 0.19 18.62
C ASP A 244 6.17 -1.30 18.34
N GLY A 245 5.20 -2.17 18.61
CA GLY A 245 5.36 -3.60 18.37
C GLY A 245 4.13 -4.45 18.65
N ILE A 246 4.36 -5.76 18.66
CA ILE A 246 3.36 -6.80 18.88
C ILE A 246 3.80 -7.64 20.07
N ASP A 247 2.87 -7.90 20.99
CA ASP A 247 3.07 -8.87 22.08
C ASP A 247 2.04 -9.99 21.97
N PHE A 248 2.34 -11.14 22.60
CA PHE A 248 1.47 -12.30 22.57
C PHE A 248 1.41 -13.05 23.90
N GLY A 249 0.26 -13.68 24.15
CA GLY A 249 0.03 -14.48 25.35
C GLY A 249 -0.83 -15.72 25.06
N LYS A 250 -0.57 -16.81 25.79
CA LYS A 250 -1.41 -18.01 25.73
C LYS A 250 -2.72 -17.77 26.50
N THR A 251 -3.82 -18.21 25.91
CA THR A 251 -5.17 -18.21 26.48
C THR A 251 -5.77 -19.61 26.33
N GLU A 252 -6.93 -19.85 26.96
CA GLU A 252 -7.68 -21.10 26.75
C GLU A 252 -8.11 -21.30 25.29
N GLN A 253 -8.21 -20.21 24.53
CA GLN A 253 -8.66 -20.18 23.13
C GLN A 253 -7.49 -20.13 22.13
N GLY A 254 -6.24 -20.29 22.59
CA GLY A 254 -5.04 -20.21 21.74
C GLY A 254 -4.14 -19.02 22.07
N THR A 255 -3.30 -18.63 21.11
CA THR A 255 -2.35 -17.51 21.26
C THR A 255 -3.01 -16.20 20.84
N ARG A 256 -3.14 -15.28 21.78
CA ARG A 256 -3.68 -13.93 21.58
C ARG A 256 -2.54 -12.96 21.30
N TYR A 257 -2.69 -12.16 20.26
CA TYR A 257 -1.78 -11.10 19.85
C TYR A 257 -2.41 -9.72 20.08
N ILE A 258 -1.61 -8.78 20.57
CA ILE A 258 -2.01 -7.39 20.83
C ILE A 258 -0.93 -6.43 20.32
N LEU A 259 -1.35 -5.21 19.97
CA LEU A 259 -0.41 -4.12 19.69
C LEU A 259 0.04 -3.45 20.99
N THR A 260 1.30 -3.04 21.04
CA THR A 260 1.93 -2.41 22.22
C THR A 260 2.64 -1.12 21.87
N GLY A 261 2.87 -0.26 22.87
CA GLY A 261 3.51 1.05 22.66
C GLY A 261 2.71 1.96 21.73
N CYS A 262 1.39 1.93 21.83
CA CYS A 262 0.51 2.65 20.91
C CYS A 262 0.28 4.09 21.35
N ASP A 263 0.18 5.01 20.39
CA ASP A 263 -0.14 6.43 20.61
C ASP A 263 -1.55 6.66 21.18
N ARG A 264 -2.40 5.62 21.15
CA ARG A 264 -3.71 5.58 21.80
C ARG A 264 -3.86 4.29 22.57
N ASP A 265 -4.50 4.37 23.73
CA ASP A 265 -4.82 3.21 24.54
C ASP A 265 -5.82 2.28 23.83
N ASN A 266 -5.63 0.97 24.02
CA ASN A 266 -6.55 -0.09 23.60
C ASN A 266 -6.98 0.03 22.12
N PRO A 267 -6.04 -0.05 21.15
CA PRO A 267 -6.41 -0.09 19.74
C PRO A 267 -7.34 -1.27 19.48
N ALA A 268 -8.26 -1.12 18.51
CA ALA A 268 -9.24 -2.15 18.12
C ALA A 268 -8.60 -3.36 17.39
N PHE A 269 -7.32 -3.64 17.64
CA PHE A 269 -6.62 -4.82 17.16
C PHE A 269 -6.52 -5.86 18.26
N ASN A 270 -7.19 -6.98 18.04
CA ASN A 270 -7.06 -8.18 18.85
C ASN A 270 -7.22 -9.37 17.91
N PHE A 271 -6.28 -10.30 17.96
CA PHE A 271 -6.28 -11.47 17.10
C PHE A 271 -5.85 -12.71 17.88
N THR A 272 -6.68 -13.75 17.86
CA THR A 272 -6.40 -15.02 18.53
C THR A 272 -6.26 -16.11 17.49
N VAL A 273 -5.21 -16.91 17.62
CA VAL A 273 -4.92 -18.07 16.77
C VAL A 273 -4.91 -19.30 17.65
N GLU A 274 -5.75 -20.28 17.32
CA GLU A 274 -5.79 -21.61 17.97
C GLU A 274 -4.50 -22.42 17.72
#